data_AF-A0A8S2HDD1-F1
#
_entry.id   AF-A0A8S2HDD1-F1
#
_cell.length_a   1.000
_cell.length_b   1.000
_cell.length_c   1.000
_cell.angle_alpha   90.00
_cell.angle_beta   90.00
_cell.angle_gamma   90.00
#
_symmetry.space_group_name_H-M   'P 1'
#
loop_
_entity.id
_entity.type
_entity.pdbx_description
1 polymer ?
#
loop_
_entity_poly.entity_id
_entity_poly.type
_entity_poly.pdbx_seq_one_letter_code
_entity_poly.pdbx_strand_id
1 'polypeptide(L)'
;MNNSYRLHFAGFTLSASYHIELLHQLKNKDFAILIASKSGTTLETKVTMETFVDQLTKKHVGVELNKRIIAVTDPEKGELLQLAKKQD
;
A
#
# COMPACT_ATOMS: atom_id res chain seq x y z
N MET A 1 -13.57 -1.32 -24.41
CA MET A 1 -13.61 -1.55 -22.95
C MET A 1 -13.12 -0.29 -22.27
N ASN A 2 -13.98 0.41 -21.54
CA ASN A 2 -13.57 1.60 -20.78
C ASN A 2 -13.11 1.10 -19.40
N ASN A 3 -11.86 0.66 -19.28
CA ASN A 3 -11.31 0.25 -17.97
C ASN A 3 -10.99 1.52 -17.17
N SER A 4 -12.00 2.08 -16.51
CA SER A 4 -11.80 3.18 -15.58
C SER A 4 -11.30 2.62 -14.24
N TYR A 5 -10.03 2.86 -13.94
CA TYR A 5 -9.48 2.60 -12.60
C TYR A 5 -9.89 3.72 -11.64
N ARG A 6 -10.25 3.37 -10.40
CA ARG A 6 -10.49 4.36 -9.35
C ARG A 6 -9.21 4.54 -8.54
N LEU A 7 -8.76 5.78 -8.42
CA LEU A 7 -7.60 6.14 -7.61
C LEU A 7 -8.04 6.61 -6.23
N HIS A 8 -7.44 6.03 -5.20
CA HIS A 8 -7.63 6.41 -3.81
C HIS A 8 -6.26 6.77 -3.20
N PHE A 9 -6.23 7.70 -2.25
CA PHE A 9 -5.02 8.14 -1.58
C PHE A 9 -5.09 7.80 -0.10
N ALA A 10 -3.96 7.48 0.51
CA ALA A 10 -3.83 7.21 1.94
C ALA A 10 -2.43 7.60 2.41
N GLY A 11 -2.21 7.74 3.73
CA GLY A 11 -0.89 8.00 4.28
C GLY A 11 -0.38 9.45 4.17
N PHE A 12 -1.28 10.39 3.85
CA PHE A 12 -1.06 11.84 3.96
C PHE A 12 -1.68 12.45 5.24
N THR A 13 -2.42 11.63 6.00
CA THR A 13 -3.05 11.99 7.28
C THR A 13 -2.94 10.81 8.24
N LEU A 14 -2.98 11.05 9.55
CA LEU A 14 -3.08 10.01 10.58
C LEU A 14 -4.52 9.73 11.02
N SER A 15 -5.53 10.27 10.33
CA SER A 15 -6.93 10.05 10.68
C SER A 15 -7.30 8.56 10.55
N ALA A 16 -7.47 7.90 11.70
CA ALA A 16 -7.91 6.51 11.74
C ALA A 16 -9.29 6.34 11.07
N SER A 17 -10.21 7.27 11.30
CA SER A 17 -11.55 7.25 10.69
C SER A 17 -11.49 7.26 9.17
N TYR A 18 -10.61 8.09 8.59
CA TYR A 18 -10.41 8.14 7.14
C TYR A 18 -9.94 6.79 6.58
N HIS A 19 -8.93 6.20 7.21
CA HIS A 19 -8.38 4.92 6.77
C HIS A 19 -9.38 3.76 6.95
N ILE A 20 -10.14 3.75 8.04
CA ILE A 20 -11.19 2.74 8.26
C ILE A 20 -12.28 2.85 7.19
N GLU A 21 -12.74 4.06 6.88
CA GLU A 21 -13.74 4.25 5.83
C GLU A 21 -13.21 3.82 4.47
N LEU A 22 -11.96 4.18 4.14
CA LEU A 22 -11.33 3.75 2.90
C LEU A 22 -11.20 2.22 2.81
N LEU A 23 -10.77 1.55 3.89
CA LEU A 23 -10.71 0.09 3.94
C LEU A 23 -12.09 -0.55 3.77
N HIS A 24 -13.14 0.02 4.39
CA HIS A 24 -14.52 -0.43 4.18
C HIS A 24 -14.95 -0.30 2.71
N GLN A 25 -14.60 0.81 2.03
CA GLN A 25 -14.89 1.01 0.62
C GLN A 25 -14.12 0.05 -0.31
N LEU A 26 -12.96 -0.47 0.12
CA LEU A 26 -12.11 -1.40 -0.62
C LEU A 26 -12.43 -2.88 -0.36
N LYS A 27 -13.15 -3.20 0.73
CA LYS A 27 -13.45 -4.58 1.18
C LYS A 27 -13.88 -5.52 0.06
N ASN A 28 -14.79 -5.07 -0.81
CA ASN A 28 -15.36 -5.90 -1.90
C ASN A 28 -14.77 -5.58 -3.29
N LYS A 29 -13.67 -4.83 -3.37
CA LYS A 29 -13.03 -4.44 -4.65
C LYS A 29 -11.67 -5.08 -4.80
N ASP A 30 -11.30 -5.47 -6.01
CA ASP A 30 -9.92 -5.84 -6.29
C ASP A 30 -9.06 -4.58 -6.42
N PHE A 31 -7.92 -4.52 -5.75
CA PHE A 31 -7.04 -3.34 -5.76
C PHE A 31 -5.55 -3.71 -5.69
N ALA A 32 -4.73 -2.75 -6.08
CA ALA A 32 -3.29 -2.75 -5.94
C ALA A 32 -2.87 -1.52 -5.12
N ILE A 33 -1.68 -1.58 -4.53
CA ILE A 33 -1.12 -0.52 -3.68
C ILE A 33 0.13 0.02 -4.36
N LEU A 34 0.19 1.34 -4.56
CA LEU A 34 1.41 2.05 -4.90
C LEU A 34 1.87 2.83 -3.68
N ILE A 35 3.07 2.54 -3.19
CA ILE A 35 3.67 3.20 -2.03
C ILE A 35 4.74 4.13 -2.55
N ALA A 36 4.53 5.44 -2.41
CA ALA A 36 5.52 6.45 -2.78
C ALA A 36 6.13 7.08 -1.53
N SER A 37 7.36 6.70 -1.19
CA SER A 37 8.11 7.32 -0.09
C SER A 37 9.60 7.22 -0.34
N LYS A 38 10.29 8.37 -0.32
CA LYS A 38 11.74 8.42 -0.54
C LYS A 38 12.51 7.71 0.57
N SER A 39 12.22 8.00 1.84
CA SER A 39 12.93 7.38 2.96
C SER A 39 12.32 6.03 3.40
N GLY A 40 11.02 5.83 3.16
CA GLY A 40 10.25 4.73 3.75
C GLY A 40 9.95 4.90 5.25
N THR A 41 10.37 6.01 5.85
CA THR A 41 10.27 6.27 7.30
C THR A 41 9.28 7.38 7.66
N THR A 42 8.61 7.99 6.67
CA THR A 42 7.53 8.94 6.91
C THR A 42 6.43 8.25 7.72
N LEU A 43 6.15 8.75 8.93
CA LEU A 43 5.33 8.06 9.92
C LEU A 43 3.94 7.70 9.38
N GLU A 44 3.27 8.69 8.77
CA GLU A 44 1.92 8.55 8.23
C GLU A 44 1.87 7.49 7.14
N THR A 45 2.83 7.53 6.23
CA THR A 45 2.94 6.54 5.14
C THR A 45 3.27 5.16 5.68
N LYS A 46 4.20 5.04 6.65
CA LYS A 46 4.62 3.77 7.21
C LYS A 46 3.48 3.04 7.92
N VAL A 47 2.80 3.72 8.84
CA VAL A 47 1.66 3.14 9.59
C VAL A 47 0.53 2.74 8.64
N THR A 48 0.24 3.59 7.64
CA THR A 48 -0.79 3.31 6.65
C THR A 48 -0.41 2.14 5.76
N MET A 49 0.83 2.09 5.27
CA MET A 49 1.35 1.00 4.45
C MET A 49 1.22 -0.34 5.18
N GLU A 50 1.71 -0.43 6.42
CA GLU A 50 1.63 -1.65 7.23
C GLU A 50 0.17 -2.15 7.36
N THR A 51 -0.75 -1.23 7.65
CA THR A 51 -2.18 -1.54 7.78
C THR A 51 -2.79 -2.03 6.47
N PHE A 52 -2.54 -1.36 5.35
CA PHE A 52 -3.14 -1.69 4.06
C PHE A 52 -2.53 -2.97 3.45
N VAL A 53 -1.24 -3.19 3.64
CA VAL A 53 -0.56 -4.42 3.19
C VAL A 53 -1.06 -5.63 3.97
N ASP A 54 -1.25 -5.52 5.29
CA ASP A 54 -1.86 -6.58 6.10
C ASP A 54 -3.28 -6.93 5.61
N GLN A 55 -4.11 -5.92 5.34
CA GLN A 55 -5.46 -6.13 4.80
C GLN A 55 -5.45 -6.78 3.42
N LEU A 56 -4.56 -6.36 2.52
CA LEU A 56 -4.40 -6.97 1.20
C LEU A 56 -3.94 -8.43 1.32
N THR A 57 -2.99 -8.70 2.21
CA THR A 57 -2.47 -10.05 2.49
C THR A 57 -3.56 -10.99 2.99
N LYS A 58 -4.39 -10.52 3.94
CA LYS A 58 -5.54 -11.28 4.45
C LYS A 58 -6.58 -11.58 3.37
N LYS A 59 -6.77 -10.67 2.42
CA LYS A 59 -7.71 -10.84 1.32
C LYS A 59 -7.21 -11.80 0.24
N HIS A 60 -5.90 -11.85 0.00
CA HIS A 60 -5.29 -12.61 -1.08
C HIS A 60 -4.33 -13.69 -0.56
N VAL A 61 -4.86 -14.65 0.20
CA VAL A 61 -4.09 -15.80 0.68
C VAL A 61 -3.61 -16.64 -0.51
N GLY A 62 -2.30 -16.87 -0.61
CA GLY A 62 -1.70 -17.71 -1.66
C GLY A 62 -1.53 -17.03 -3.03
N VAL A 63 -1.74 -15.72 -3.14
CA VAL A 63 -1.48 -14.94 -4.36
C VAL A 63 -0.15 -14.19 -4.22
N GLU A 64 0.56 -14.02 -5.33
CA GLU A 64 1.80 -13.26 -5.35
C GLU A 64 1.52 -11.75 -5.07
N LEU A 65 1.81 -11.32 -3.84
CA LEU A 65 1.65 -9.92 -3.40
C LEU A 65 2.56 -8.95 -4.17
N ASN A 66 3.68 -9.45 -4.70
CA ASN A 66 4.63 -8.68 -5.52
C ASN A 66 3.99 -8.09 -6.80
N LYS A 67 2.92 -8.69 -7.34
CA LYS A 67 2.18 -8.18 -8.50
C LYS A 67 1.16 -7.09 -8.13
N ARG A 68 0.92 -6.89 -6.84
CA ARG A 68 -0.13 -6.00 -6.31
C ARG A 68 0.43 -4.83 -5.51
N ILE A 69 1.70 -4.88 -5.10
CA ILE A 69 2.35 -3.83 -4.33
C ILE A 69 3.52 -3.29 -5.15
N ILE A 70 3.48 -2.00 -5.45
CA ILE A 70 4.54 -1.30 -6.17
C ILE A 70 5.16 -0.26 -5.22
N ALA A 71 6.45 -0.40 -4.95
CA ALA A 71 7.21 0.58 -4.16
C ALA A 71 7.94 1.57 -5.07
N VAL A 72 7.65 2.86 -4.93
CA VAL A 72 8.38 3.96 -5.55
C VAL A 72 9.18 4.66 -4.45
N THR A 73 10.49 4.42 -4.44
CA THR A 73 11.38 4.83 -3.36
C THR A 73 12.75 5.25 -3.89
N ASP A 74 13.68 5.61 -3.01
CA ASP A 74 15.06 5.94 -3.38
C ASP A 74 15.79 4.70 -3.95
N PRO A 75 16.56 4.84 -5.04
CA PRO A 75 17.15 3.70 -5.75
C PRO A 75 18.27 2.99 -4.96
N GLU A 76 18.92 3.68 -4.02
CA GLU A 76 20.12 3.17 -3.35
C GLU A 76 19.89 2.86 -1.87
N LYS A 77 19.05 3.65 -1.20
CA LYS A 77 18.88 3.61 0.26
C LYS A 77 17.41 3.70 0.70
N GLY A 78 17.16 3.43 1.98
CA GLY A 78 15.84 3.62 2.59
C GLY A 78 15.18 2.33 3.06
N GLU A 79 14.28 2.46 4.03
CA GLU A 79 13.61 1.31 4.67
C GLU A 79 12.65 0.62 3.69
N LEU A 80 11.94 1.40 2.86
CA LEU A 80 11.01 0.86 1.86
C LEU A 80 11.74 0.05 0.77
N LEU A 81 12.95 0.47 0.35
CA LEU A 81 13.77 -0.29 -0.58
C LEU A 81 14.20 -1.63 0.03
N GLN A 82 14.63 -1.63 1.30
CA GLN A 82 14.99 -2.86 2.00
C GLN A 82 13.80 -3.80 2.16
N LEU A 83 12.60 -3.26 2.42
CA LEU A 83 11.37 -4.04 2.51
C LEU A 83 11.01 -4.68 1.16
N ALA A 84 11.09 -3.90 0.07
CA ALA A 84 10.83 -4.39 -1.28
C ALA A 84 11.79 -5.53 -1.67
N LYS A 85 13.10 -5.35 -1.47
CA LYS A 85 14.12 -6.37 -1.77
C LYS A 85 14.00 -7.67 -0.95
N LYS A 86 13.33 -7.64 0.20
CA LYS A 86 13.09 -8.84 1.02
C LYS A 86 11.90 -9.67 0.52
N GLN A 87 11.03 -9.10 -0.30
CA GLN A 87 9.82 -9.74 -0.81
C GLN A 87 9.91 -10.17 -2.28
N ASP A 88 11.04 -9.89 -2.94
CA ASP A 88 11.44 -10.50 -4.22
C ASP A 88 11.97 -11.92 -4.03
#